data_AF-A0A453HBG3-F1
#
_entry.id   AF-A0A453HBG3-F1
#
_cell.length_a   1.000
_cell.length_b   1.000
_cell.length_c   1.000
_cell.angle_alpha   90.00
_cell.angle_beta   90.00
_cell.angle_gamma   90.00
#
_symmetry.space_group_name_H-M   'P 1'
#
loop_
_entity.id
_entity.type
_entity.pdbx_description
1 polymer ?
#
loop_
_entity_poly.entity_id
_entity_poly.type
_entity_poly.pdbx_seq_one_letter_code
_entity_poly.pdbx_strand_id
1 'polypeptide(L)'
;MIRLLRTAGNGWYINEFRADHNHALTEKCGEKVYWPSHKHIDIYTRDVIKQLHENNASIGKVYNIIGSFFGSMTNVPFSKRAH
;
A
#
# COMPACT_ATOMS: atom_id res chain seq x y z
N MET A 1 -14.23 -12.57 2.19
CA MET A 1 -13.84 -11.19 2.59
C MET A 1 -14.81 -10.66 3.65
N ILE A 2 -14.31 -10.01 4.70
CA ILE A 2 -15.12 -9.36 5.75
C ILE A 2 -14.88 -7.85 5.70
N ARG A 3 -15.95 -7.05 5.69
CA ARG A 3 -15.87 -5.60 5.87
C ARG A 3 -16.34 -5.23 7.27
N LEU A 4 -15.48 -4.54 8.01
CA LEU A 4 -15.79 -4.00 9.33
C LEU A 4 -16.08 -2.50 9.23
N LEU A 5 -17.09 -2.03 9.97
CA LEU A 5 -17.36 -0.61 10.16
C LEU A 5 -17.32 -0.24 11.65
N ARG A 6 -16.98 1.01 11.93
CA ARG A 6 -16.95 1.54 13.30
C ARG A 6 -18.36 1.87 13.79
N THR A 7 -18.64 1.54 15.04
CA THR A 7 -19.81 2.04 15.76
C THR A 7 -19.49 3.37 16.44
N ALA A 8 -20.52 4.12 16.83
CA ALA A 8 -20.36 5.39 17.55
C ALA A 8 -19.62 5.23 18.89
N GLY A 9 -19.74 4.06 19.52
CA GLY A 9 -19.03 3.70 20.76
C GLY A 9 -17.61 3.17 20.56
N ASN A 10 -16.97 3.44 19.42
CA ASN A 10 -15.64 2.93 19.06
C ASN A 10 -15.52 1.39 18.97
N GLY A 11 -16.64 0.67 18.89
CA GLY A 11 -16.66 -0.76 18.58
C GLY A 11 -16.58 -1.02 17.07
N TRP A 12 -16.51 -2.29 16.70
CA TRP A 12 -16.56 -2.74 15.31
C TRP A 12 -17.74 -3.68 15.11
N TYR A 13 -18.40 -3.60 13.96
CA TYR A 13 -19.39 -4.58 13.54
C TYR A 13 -19.11 -5.07 12.12
N ILE A 14 -19.58 -6.30 11.84
CA ILE A 14 -19.50 -6.89 10.51
C ILE A 14 -20.58 -6.25 9.65
N ASN A 15 -20.17 -5.43 8.68
CA ASN A 15 -21.08 -4.81 7.72
C ASN A 15 -21.32 -5.72 6.51
N GLU A 16 -20.31 -6.49 6.13
CA GLU A 16 -20.39 -7.36 4.96
C GLU A 16 -19.57 -8.63 5.17
N PHE A 17 -20.16 -9.76 4.78
CA PHE A 17 -19.48 -11.05 4.71
C PHE A 17 -19.70 -11.64 3.31
N ARG A 18 -18.60 -11.83 2.58
CA ARG A 18 -18.58 -12.56 1.31
C ARG A 18 -17.81 -13.86 1.51
N ALA A 19 -18.52 -14.98 1.42
CA ALA A 19 -17.92 -16.32 1.53
C ALA A 19 -17.17 -16.72 0.26
N ASP A 20 -17.60 -16.23 -0.90
CA ASP A 20 -16.97 -16.56 -2.17
C ASP A 20 -15.63 -15.84 -2.37
N HIS A 21 -14.69 -16.56 -2.95
CA HIS A 21 -13.35 -16.08 -3.28
C HIS A 21 -13.14 -16.14 -4.80
N ASN A 22 -12.42 -15.16 -5.35
CA ASN A 22 -12.01 -15.15 -6.75
C ASN A 22 -10.69 -15.90 -6.99
N HIS A 23 -10.17 -16.59 -5.98
CA HIS A 23 -8.96 -17.41 -6.01
C HIS A 23 -9.08 -18.54 -4.97
N ALA A 24 -8.22 -19.55 -5.06
CA ALA A 24 -8.16 -20.62 -4.07
C ALA A 24 -7.70 -20.10 -2.69
N LEU A 25 -8.18 -20.70 -1.62
CA LEU A 25 -7.71 -20.42 -0.27
C LEU A 25 -6.26 -20.89 -0.12
N THR A 26 -5.39 -20.05 0.45
CA THR A 26 -4.01 -20.44 0.75
C THR A 26 -4.00 -21.35 1.98
N GLU A 27 -3.33 -22.50 1.86
CA GLU A 27 -3.24 -23.51 2.92
C GLU A 27 -2.53 -23.02 4.19
N LYS A 28 -1.64 -22.02 4.06
CA LYS A 28 -0.82 -21.52 5.17
C LYS A 28 -0.96 -20.00 5.31
N CYS A 29 -1.04 -19.54 6.55
CA CYS A 29 -0.96 -18.13 6.88
C CYS A 29 0.52 -17.70 6.90
N GLY A 30 1.04 -17.25 5.77
CA GLY A 30 2.36 -16.63 5.68
C GLY A 30 2.28 -15.33 4.92
N GLU A 31 2.10 -14.22 5.63
CA GLU A 31 1.96 -12.87 5.05
C GLU A 31 3.11 -12.53 4.10
N LYS A 32 4.35 -12.86 4.45
CA LYS A 32 5.53 -12.59 3.60
C LYS A 32 5.72 -13.58 2.44
N VAL A 33 5.16 -14.79 2.52
CA VAL A 33 5.46 -15.89 1.59
C VAL A 33 4.32 -16.11 0.60
N TYR A 34 3.08 -16.03 1.06
CA TYR A 34 1.89 -16.35 0.29
C TYR A 34 1.05 -15.11 -0.07
N TRP A 35 1.22 -14.02 0.67
CA TRP A 35 0.49 -12.77 0.47
C TRP A 35 1.47 -11.62 0.26
N PRO A 36 2.36 -11.68 -0.76
CA PRO A 36 3.37 -10.65 -0.98
C PRO A 36 2.66 -9.30 -0.95
N SER A 37 2.96 -8.50 0.08
CA SER A 37 2.25 -7.24 0.31
C SER A 37 2.36 -6.43 -0.98
N HIS A 38 1.23 -6.30 -1.67
CA HIS A 38 1.22 -5.79 -3.03
C HIS A 38 1.87 -4.41 -3.00
N LYS A 39 3.04 -4.30 -3.67
CA LYS A 39 3.95 -3.14 -3.75
C LYS A 39 5.02 -3.08 -2.66
N HIS A 40 5.99 -4.00 -2.68
CA HIS A 40 7.27 -3.73 -2.05
C HIS A 40 8.01 -2.68 -2.90
N ILE A 41 7.93 -1.41 -2.48
CA ILE A 41 8.86 -0.38 -2.96
C ILE A 41 10.26 -0.93 -2.73
N ASP A 42 11.08 -1.00 -3.77
CA ASP A 42 12.43 -1.52 -3.61
C ASP A 42 13.19 -0.71 -2.53
N ILE A 43 14.13 -1.37 -1.86
CA ILE A 43 14.80 -0.81 -0.68
C ILE A 43 15.49 0.52 -1.01
N TYR A 44 16.09 0.64 -2.19
CA TYR A 44 16.79 1.84 -2.63
C TYR A 44 15.82 2.99 -2.91
N THR A 45 14.71 2.73 -3.62
CA THR A 45 13.67 3.76 -3.82
C THR A 45 13.10 4.23 -2.48
N ARG A 46 12.87 3.30 -1.54
CA ARG A 46 12.38 3.64 -0.20
C ARG A 46 13.36 4.53 0.57
N ASP A 47 14.65 4.26 0.49
CA ASP A 47 15.66 5.05 1.20
C ASP A 47 15.82 6.44 0.59
N VAL A 48 15.71 6.60 -0.73
CA VAL A 48 15.62 7.92 -1.36
C VAL A 48 14.39 8.69 -0.87
N ILE A 49 13.22 8.05 -0.79
CA ILE A 49 12.00 8.69 -0.28
C ILE A 49 12.21 9.19 1.15
N LYS A 50 12.85 8.39 2.02
CA LYS A 50 13.17 8.81 3.40
C LYS A 50 14.09 10.02 3.41
N GLN A 51 15.18 10.00 2.65
CA GLN A 51 16.12 11.13 2.58
C GLN A 51 15.44 12.40 2.09
N LEU A 52 14.57 12.31 1.07
CA LEU A 52 13.83 13.47 0.58
C LEU A 52 12.86 14.03 1.63
N HIS A 53 12.21 13.15 2.39
CA HIS A 53 11.33 13.53 3.48
C HIS A 53 12.09 14.21 4.63
N GLU A 54 13.25 13.68 5.02
CA GLU A 54 14.14 14.28 6.02
C GLU A 54 14.66 15.67 5.59
N ASN A 55 14.78 15.91 4.29
CA ASN A 55 15.14 17.20 3.72
C ASN A 55 13.94 18.14 3.47
N ASN A 56 12.79 17.88 4.10
CA ASN A 56 11.56 18.68 3.98
C ASN A 56 11.07 18.87 2.53
N ALA A 57 11.35 17.91 1.63
CA ALA A 57 10.78 17.95 0.28
C ALA A 57 9.26 17.73 0.35
N SER A 58 8.49 18.58 -0.34
CA SER A 58 7.05 18.40 -0.42
C SER A 58 6.70 17.07 -1.11
N ILE A 59 5.57 16.48 -0.75
CA ILE A 59 5.16 15.19 -1.33
C ILE A 59 5.08 15.26 -2.87
N GLY A 60 4.63 16.38 -3.43
CA GLY A 60 4.62 16.58 -4.89
C GLY A 60 6.02 16.57 -5.50
N LYS A 61 6.99 17.19 -4.82
CA LYS A 61 8.40 17.18 -5.24
C LYS A 61 9.00 15.78 -5.16
N VAL A 62 8.71 15.02 -4.10
CA VAL A 62 9.13 13.61 -3.96
C VAL A 62 8.60 12.78 -5.13
N TYR A 63 7.31 12.89 -5.43
CA TYR A 63 6.71 12.15 -6.55
C TYR A 63 7.31 12.53 -7.90
N ASN A 64 7.57 13.82 -8.16
CA ASN A 64 8.20 14.24 -9.41
C ASN A 64 9.64 13.68 -9.55
N ILE A 65 10.42 13.67 -8.47
CA ILE A 65 11.79 13.12 -8.47
C ILE A 65 11.73 11.61 -8.73
N ILE A 66 10.89 10.87 -8.01
CA ILE A 66 10.73 9.43 -8.24
C ILE A 66 10.23 9.16 -9.67
N GLY A 67 9.22 9.89 -10.15
CA GLY A 67 8.71 9.75 -11.51
C GLY A 67 9.80 9.93 -12.58
N SER A 68 10.77 10.82 -12.34
CA SER A 68 11.92 11.00 -13.23
C SER A 68 12.84 9.78 -13.29
N PHE A 69 13.04 9.06 -12.17
CA PHE A 69 13.84 7.83 -12.15
C PHE A 69 13.19 6.68 -12.91
N PHE A 70 11.85 6.64 -12.93
CA PHE A 70 11.09 5.63 -13.68
C PHE A 70 10.70 6.11 -15.09
N GLY A 71 11.19 7.28 -15.53
CA GLY A 71 10.91 7.89 -16.84
C GLY A 71 9.48 8.45 -17.00
N SER A 72 8.53 8.02 -16.18
CA SER A 72 7.16 8.55 -16.13
C SER A 72 6.50 8.15 -14.79
N MET A 73 5.55 8.98 -14.34
CA MET A 73 4.69 8.65 -13.19
C MET A 73 3.85 7.38 -13.39
N THR A 74 3.55 7.01 -14.64
CA THR A 74 2.82 5.77 -14.97
C THR A 74 3.64 4.51 -14.73
N ASN A 75 4.98 4.64 -14.68
CA ASN A 75 5.91 3.53 -14.51
C ASN A 75 6.28 3.30 -13.04
N VAL A 76 5.84 4.18 -12.13
CA VAL A 76 6.13 4.07 -10.70
C VAL A 76 5.30 2.90 -10.13
N PRO A 77 5.92 1.90 -9.48
CA PRO A 77 5.22 0.69 -9.03
C PRO A 77 4.35 0.92 -7.78
N PHE A 78 4.12 2.17 -7.39
CA PHE A 78 3.30 2.56 -6.25
C PHE A 78 2.54 3.85 -6.51
N SER A 79 1.44 4.02 -5.78
CA SER A 79 0.50 5.13 -5.96
C SER A 79 0.45 5.98 -4.70
N LYS A 80 0.25 7.29 -4.87
CA LYS A 80 -0.09 8.20 -3.77
C LYS A 80 -1.34 7.70 -3.09
N ARG A 81 -1.23 7.28 -1.82
CA ARG A 81 -2.41 7.08 -0.96
C ARG A 81 -2.84 8.48 -0.51
N ALA A 82 -4.00 8.91 -0.97
CA ALA A 82 -4.69 10.05 -0.35
C ALA A 82 -5.15 9.57 1.03
N HIS A 83 -4.72 10.28 2.08
CA HIS A 83 -5.29 10.17 3.41
C HIS A 83 -6.55 11.03 3.48
#